data_AF-V9F8V5-F1
#
_entry.id   AF-V9F8V5-F1
#
_cell.length_a   1.000
_cell.length_b   1.000
_cell.length_c   1.000
_cell.angle_alpha   90.00
_cell.angle_beta   90.00
_cell.angle_gamma   90.00
#
_symmetry.space_group_name_H-M   'P 1'
#
loop_
_entity.id
_entity.type
_entity.pdbx_description
1 polymer ?
#
loop_
_entity_poly.entity_id
_entity_poly.type
_entity_poly.pdbx_seq_one_letter_code
_entity_poly.pdbx_strand_id
1 'polypeptide(L)'
;MKKLTFLHLGAHMMLPKLPDVAGLTNLRSILMARLEALDSLPEDFAQLTRLEIMLVLAMPRLKTFPDLTPTAILKEIPVEKEHKLKRYLASCLIIQPQPELWNSSSHLTRRYA
;
A
#
# COMPACT_ATOMS: atom_id res chain seq x y z
N MET A 1 5.74 -17.44 3.64
CA MET A 1 6.63 -16.64 2.78
C MET A 1 7.64 -15.86 3.63
N LYS A 2 8.70 -16.49 4.16
CA LYS A 2 9.59 -15.88 5.17
C LYS A 2 10.70 -14.99 4.60
N LYS A 3 10.59 -14.49 3.36
CA LYS A 3 11.62 -13.59 2.77
C LYS A 3 11.02 -12.31 2.20
N LEU A 4 9.70 -12.19 2.18
CA LEU A 4 9.06 -11.01 1.62
C LEU A 4 9.29 -9.83 2.56
N THR A 5 10.00 -8.82 2.08
CA THR A 5 10.31 -7.59 2.82
C THR A 5 9.50 -6.39 2.33
N PHE A 6 8.95 -6.48 1.11
CA PHE A 6 8.14 -5.43 0.49
C PHE A 6 6.86 -6.02 -0.10
N LEU A 7 5.73 -5.32 0.11
CA LEU A 7 4.44 -5.67 -0.46
C LEU A 7 3.78 -4.41 -1.04
N HIS A 8 3.35 -4.49 -2.29
CA HIS A 8 2.59 -3.45 -2.97
C HIS A 8 1.22 -3.99 -3.36
N LEU A 9 0.17 -3.31 -2.92
CA LEU A 9 -1.22 -3.58 -3.26
C LEU A 9 -1.82 -2.32 -3.88
N GLY A 10 -2.05 -2.34 -5.18
CA GLY A 10 -2.42 -1.15 -5.95
C GLY A 10 -3.60 -1.43 -6.89
N ALA A 11 -4.49 -0.45 -7.04
CA ALA A 11 -5.54 -0.45 -8.06
C ALA A 11 -6.54 -1.62 -7.98
N HIS A 12 -6.91 -2.04 -6.77
CA HIS A 12 -7.98 -3.01 -6.55
C HIS A 12 -9.26 -2.31 -6.05
N MET A 13 -10.08 -1.84 -7.00
CA MET A 13 -11.28 -1.05 -6.68
C MET A 13 -12.38 -1.86 -5.97
N MET A 14 -12.41 -3.18 -6.16
CA MET A 14 -13.46 -4.05 -5.62
C MET A 14 -12.98 -4.93 -4.47
N LEU A 15 -11.74 -4.78 -4.00
CA LEU A 15 -11.19 -5.63 -2.93
C LEU A 15 -11.78 -5.19 -1.58
N PRO A 16 -12.71 -5.97 -0.98
CA PRO A 16 -13.40 -5.52 0.22
C PRO A 16 -12.58 -5.79 1.49
N LYS A 17 -11.64 -6.75 1.42
CA LYS A 17 -10.75 -7.13 2.50
C LYS A 17 -9.41 -7.59 1.96
N LEU A 18 -8.35 -7.37 2.72
CA LEU A 18 -7.05 -7.94 2.40
C LEU A 18 -7.03 -9.45 2.66
N PRO A 19 -6.20 -10.21 1.93
CA PRO A 19 -5.90 -11.58 2.31
C PRO A 19 -5.18 -11.61 3.65
N ASP A 20 -5.17 -12.79 4.28
CA ASP A 20 -4.43 -13.00 5.52
C ASP A 20 -2.93 -12.69 5.30
N VAL A 21 -2.40 -11.79 6.14
CA VAL A 21 -0.99 -11.38 6.16
C VAL A 21 -0.23 -12.03 7.30
N ALA A 22 -0.89 -12.85 8.12
CA ALA A 22 -0.27 -13.65 9.18
C ALA A 22 0.82 -14.54 8.57
N GLY A 23 2.06 -14.31 9.00
CA GLY A 23 3.23 -15.01 8.47
C GLY A 23 4.10 -14.19 7.51
N LEU A 24 3.73 -12.95 7.17
CA LEU A 24 4.63 -11.96 6.56
C LEU A 24 5.54 -11.29 7.60
N THR A 25 6.11 -12.07 8.52
CA THR A 25 6.86 -11.57 9.68
C THR A 25 8.18 -10.87 9.35
N ASN A 26 8.63 -10.95 8.09
CA ASN A 26 9.83 -10.27 7.60
C ASN A 26 9.54 -9.03 6.77
N LEU A 27 8.26 -8.67 6.66
CA LEU A 27 7.83 -7.52 5.89
C LEU A 27 8.24 -6.23 6.61
N ARG A 28 8.94 -5.37 5.88
CA ARG A 28 9.44 -4.07 6.37
C ARG A 28 8.67 -2.90 5.79
N SER A 29 8.15 -3.06 4.58
CA SER A 29 7.49 -1.97 3.85
C SER A 29 6.21 -2.45 3.17
N ILE A 30 5.11 -1.75 3.42
CA ILE A 30 3.84 -1.92 2.72
C ILE A 30 3.48 -0.62 1.98
N LEU A 31 3.06 -0.77 0.73
CA LEU A 31 2.40 0.28 -0.06
C LEU A 31 1.00 -0.19 -0.45
N MET A 32 -0.02 0.58 -0.06
CA MET A 32 -1.41 0.36 -0.45
C MET A 32 -1.94 1.58 -1.19
N ALA A 33 -2.46 1.40 -2.40
CA ALA A 33 -2.92 2.48 -3.25
C ALA A 33 -4.23 2.13 -3.97
N ARG A 34 -5.20 3.06 -3.99
CA ARG A 34 -6.46 2.93 -4.74
C ARG A 34 -7.23 1.65 -4.40
N LEU A 35 -7.44 1.41 -3.11
CA LEU A 35 -8.28 0.33 -2.58
C LEU A 35 -9.64 0.92 -2.18
N GLU A 36 -10.51 1.10 -3.17
CA GLU A 36 -11.75 1.88 -3.05
C GLU A 36 -12.83 1.19 -2.20
N ALA A 37 -12.84 -0.14 -2.17
CA ALA A 37 -13.80 -0.95 -1.42
C ALA A 37 -13.29 -1.38 -0.03
N LEU A 38 -12.00 -1.19 0.26
CA LEU A 38 -11.40 -1.64 1.50
C LEU A 38 -11.71 -0.65 2.63
N ASP A 39 -12.44 -1.11 3.64
CA ASP A 39 -12.93 -0.27 4.75
C ASP A 39 -12.12 -0.41 6.04
N SER A 40 -11.38 -1.51 6.17
CA SER A 40 -10.63 -1.91 7.35
C SER A 40 -9.39 -2.73 6.96
N LEU A 41 -8.34 -2.64 7.77
CA LEU A 41 -7.21 -3.57 7.70
C LEU A 41 -7.47 -4.73 8.68
N PRO A 42 -7.07 -5.97 8.36
CA PRO A 42 -7.24 -7.10 9.27
C PRO A 42 -6.43 -6.94 10.56
N GLU A 43 -6.95 -7.44 11.67
CA GLU A 43 -6.30 -7.35 13.00
C GLU A 43 -4.89 -7.96 13.02
N ASP A 44 -4.65 -8.98 12.18
CA ASP A 44 -3.35 -9.64 12.04
C ASP A 44 -2.24 -8.73 11.48
N PHE A 45 -2.56 -7.50 11.04
CA PHE A 45 -1.56 -6.46 10.74
C PHE A 45 -0.68 -6.13 11.95
N ALA A 46 -1.19 -6.26 13.17
CA ALA A 46 -0.41 -6.09 14.39
C ALA A 46 0.74 -7.10 14.50
N GLN A 47 0.65 -8.25 13.82
CA GLN A 47 1.69 -9.28 13.80
C GLN A 47 2.88 -8.93 12.90
N LEU A 48 2.80 -7.86 12.10
CA LEU A 48 3.88 -7.37 11.25
C LEU A 48 4.93 -6.61 12.08
N THR A 49 5.56 -7.31 13.02
CA THR A 49 6.47 -6.72 14.03
C THR A 49 7.75 -6.10 13.47
N ARG A 50 8.07 -6.37 12.20
CA ARG A 50 9.21 -5.80 11.49
C ARG A 50 8.82 -4.69 10.52
N LEU A 51 7.55 -4.30 10.50
CA LEU A 51 7.07 -3.23 9.64
C LEU A 51 7.66 -1.90 10.11
N GLU A 52 8.42 -1.29 9.22
CA GLU A 52 9.08 0.00 9.42
C GLU A 52 8.29 1.11 8.71
N ILE A 53 7.70 0.80 7.54
CA ILE A 53 7.06 1.79 6.68
C ILE A 53 5.71 1.28 6.18
N MET A 54 4.65 2.06 6.43
CA MET A 54 3.35 1.85 5.82
C MET A 54 2.88 3.10 5.08
N LEU A 55 2.72 2.96 3.76
CA LEU A 55 2.24 4.03 2.89
C LEU A 55 0.84 3.71 2.38
N VAL A 56 -0.09 4.63 2.62
CA VAL A 56 -1.48 4.51 2.18
C VAL A 56 -1.86 5.70 1.32
N LEU A 57 -2.41 5.42 0.13
CA LEU A 57 -2.82 6.42 -0.85
C LEU A 57 -4.23 6.08 -1.37
N ALA A 58 -5.11 7.08 -1.44
CA ALA A 58 -6.40 6.96 -2.10
C ALA A 58 -7.21 5.74 -1.61
N MET A 59 -7.42 5.65 -0.30
CA MET A 59 -8.25 4.63 0.34
C MET A 59 -9.41 5.29 1.08
N PRO A 60 -10.41 5.84 0.35
CA PRO A 60 -11.41 6.75 0.92
C PRO A 60 -12.37 6.09 1.91
N ARG A 61 -12.46 4.75 1.91
CA ARG A 61 -13.31 3.99 2.83
C ARG A 61 -12.57 3.51 4.08
N LEU A 62 -11.25 3.56 4.11
CA LEU A 62 -10.47 3.10 5.26
C LEU A 62 -10.66 4.08 6.42
N LYS A 63 -11.36 3.65 7.46
CA LYS A 63 -11.68 4.49 8.62
C LYS A 63 -10.74 4.27 9.80
N THR A 64 -10.21 3.06 9.90
CA THR A 64 -9.45 2.61 11.06
C THR A 64 -8.13 2.01 10.62
N PHE A 65 -7.07 2.45 11.27
CA PHE A 65 -5.77 1.81 11.18
C PHE A 65 -5.62 0.85 12.38
N PRO A 66 -5.05 -0.34 12.17
CA PRO A 66 -4.73 -1.25 13.25
C PRO A 66 -3.66 -0.61 14.12
N ASP A 67 -3.60 -1.01 15.38
CA ASP A 67 -2.54 -0.57 16.29
C ASP A 67 -1.23 -1.20 15.82
N LEU A 68 -0.44 -0.41 15.08
CA LEU A 68 0.83 -0.85 14.53
C LEU A 68 1.91 -0.73 15.60
N THR A 69 2.96 -1.54 15.47
CA THR A 69 4.12 -1.41 16.34
C THR A 69 4.67 0.02 16.31
N PRO A 70 5.16 0.56 17.45
CA PRO A 70 5.61 1.96 17.55
C PRO A 70 6.76 2.34 16.60
N THR A 71 7.41 1.36 15.97
CA THR A 71 8.45 1.57 14.95
C THR A 71 7.90 1.87 13.56
N ALA A 72 6.62 1.61 13.31
CA ALA A 72 6.02 1.77 11.99
C ALA A 72 5.70 3.25 11.72
N ILE A 73 6.29 3.80 10.66
CA ILE A 73 5.96 5.13 10.18
C ILE A 73 4.74 5.00 9.26
N LEU A 74 3.60 5.52 9.73
CA LEU A 74 2.40 5.64 8.91
C LEU A 74 2.43 6.97 8.16
N LYS A 75 2.30 6.91 6.84
CA LYS A 75 2.15 8.10 6.00
C LYS A 75 0.95 7.95 5.08
N GLU A 76 -0.08 8.73 5.36
CA GLU A 76 -1.21 8.92 4.47
C GLU A 76 -0.86 10.00 3.45
N ILE A 77 -1.12 9.70 2.17
CA ILE A 77 -0.81 10.62 1.08
C ILE A 77 -2.12 10.93 0.35
N PRO A 78 -2.49 12.22 0.23
CA PRO A 78 -3.66 12.62 -0.56
C PRO A 78 -3.50 12.25 -2.03
N VAL A 79 -4.63 11.94 -2.68
CA VAL A 79 -4.71 11.52 -4.10
C VAL A 79 -4.02 12.53 -5.02
N GLU A 80 -4.19 13.83 -4.76
CA GLU A 80 -3.59 14.93 -5.53
C GLU A 80 -2.06 14.88 -5.58
N LYS A 81 -1.42 14.19 -4.63
CA LYS A 81 0.03 14.08 -4.51
C LYS A 81 0.58 12.74 -5.02
N GLU A 82 -0.22 11.91 -5.70
CA GLU A 82 0.23 10.62 -6.24
C GLU A 82 1.45 10.77 -7.18
N HIS A 83 1.52 11.81 -8.02
CA HIS A 83 2.69 12.06 -8.87
C HIS A 83 3.97 12.34 -8.07
N LYS A 84 3.85 12.86 -6.84
CA LYS A 84 4.98 13.00 -5.90
C LYS A 84 5.30 11.69 -5.20
N LEU A 85 4.32 10.80 -5.00
CA LEU A 85 4.55 9.47 -4.43
C LEU A 85 5.50 8.63 -5.28
N LYS A 86 5.38 8.70 -6.60
CA LYS A 86 6.32 8.09 -7.57
C LYS A 86 7.76 8.44 -7.24
N ARG A 87 8.02 9.73 -7.04
CA ARG A 87 9.33 10.27 -6.68
C ARG A 87 9.75 9.91 -5.27
N TYR A 88 8.82 9.93 -4.31
CA TYR A 88 9.08 9.55 -2.92
C TYR A 88 9.51 8.08 -2.82
N LEU A 89 8.76 7.17 -3.44
CA LEU A 89 9.09 5.74 -3.50
C LEU A 89 10.42 5.46 -4.20
N ALA A 90 10.71 6.17 -5.29
CA ALA A 90 11.99 6.09 -5.98
C ALA A 90 13.16 6.62 -5.13
N SER A 91 12.92 7.65 -4.32
CA SER A 91 13.94 8.23 -3.43
C SER A 91 14.19 7.41 -2.18
N CYS A 92 13.18 6.70 -1.67
CA CYS A 92 13.28 5.96 -0.42
C CYS A 92 14.00 4.60 -0.56
N LEU A 93 14.49 4.21 -1.75
CA LEU A 93 15.03 2.86 -2.02
C LEU A 93 14.07 1.70 -1.69
N ILE A 94 12.80 1.99 -1.38
CA ILE A 94 11.77 1.01 -0.99
C ILE A 94 11.39 0.11 -2.19
N ILE A 95 11.65 0.58 -3.41
CA ILE A 95 11.37 -0.14 -4.65
C ILE A 95 12.65 -0.11 -5.50
N GLN A 96 13.28 -1.27 -5.73
CA GLN A 96 14.09 -1.44 -6.94
C GLN A 96 13.12 -1.28 -8.11
N PRO A 97 13.22 -0.20 -8.93
CA PRO A 97 12.21 0.11 -9.91
C PRO A 97 12.09 -1.05 -10.90
N GLN A 98 10.97 -1.77 -10.87
CA GLN A 98 10.52 -2.58 -11.98
C GLN A 98 9.69 -1.65 -12.86
N PRO A 99 10.25 -1.10 -13.96
CA PRO A 99 9.63 -0.04 -14.75
C PRO A 99 8.27 -0.42 -15.36
N GLU A 100 7.94 -1.71 -15.41
CA GLU A 100 6.75 -2.24 -16.06
C GLU A 100 5.45 -2.04 -15.26
N LEU A 101 5.54 -2.00 -13.92
CA LEU A 101 4.35 -1.92 -13.06
C LEU A 101 3.69 -0.53 -13.04
N TRP A 102 4.37 0.50 -13.52
CA TRP A 102 3.92 1.89 -13.40
C TRP A 102 3.39 2.50 -14.70
N ASN A 103 3.60 1.81 -15.83
CA ASN A 103 3.13 2.20 -17.14
C ASN A 103 1.71 1.72 -17.47
N SER A 104 1.11 0.84 -16.65
CA SER A 104 -0.24 0.29 -16.91
C SER A 104 -1.39 1.21 -16.47
N SER A 105 -1.13 2.29 -15.73
CA SER A 105 -2.19 3.18 -15.22
C SER A 105 -2.62 4.29 -16.19
N SER A 106 -2.09 4.34 -17.42
CA SER A 106 -2.44 5.36 -18.42
C SER A 106 -3.69 5.03 -19.26
N HIS A 107 -4.29 3.84 -19.11
CA HIS A 107 -5.35 3.38 -20.01
C HIS A 107 -6.79 3.51 -19.50
N LEU A 108 -7.06 4.08 -18.32
CA LEU A 108 -8.43 4.15 -17.75
C LEU A 108 -9.10 5.54 -17.74
N THR A 109 -8.59 6.54 -18.46
CA THR A 109 -9.24 7.87 -18.58
C THR A 109 -9.72 8.23 -20.00
N ARG A 110 -10.04 7.24 -20.84
CA ARG A 110 -10.78 7.49 -22.09
C ARG A 110 -11.82 6.41 -22.35
N ARG A 111 -13.05 6.62 -21.88
CA ARG A 111 -14.33 6.29 -22.55
C ARG A 111 -15.51 6.52 -21.59
N TYR A 112 -15.79 7.79 -21.32
CA TYR A 112 -17.14 8.29 -21.04
C TYR A 112 -17.18 9.73 -21.55
N ALA A 113 -17.33 9.85 -22.86
CA ALA A 113 -17.85 10.99 -23.61
C ALA A 113 -18.13 10.49 -25.02
#